data_AF-A0A5C6PQX4-F1
#
_entry.id   AF-A0A5C6PQX4-F1
#
_cell.length_a   1.000
_cell.length_b   1.000
_cell.length_c   1.000
_cell.angle_alpha   90.00
_cell.angle_beta   90.00
_cell.angle_gamma   90.00
#
_symmetry.space_group_name_H-M   'P 1'
#
loop_
_entity.id
_entity.type
_entity.pdbx_description
1 polymer ?
#
loop_
_entity_poly.entity_id
_entity_poly.type
_entity_poly.pdbx_seq_one_letter_code
_entity_poly.pdbx_strand_id
1 'polypeptide(L)'
;MSLQRVLTYLCRPATLEHYKAAMVLSGAGDALGYRNKLWEYNESGPAIHQEVKELGGLRNISVELPHWPVSDDTVLHLATAEGLATGEVKMKEDPFNLSHLNFSLLGKTGEELLHEVAARYVEGMKDMDGRAPGPSSIWGVSQLKPGEEGGFRVPYNDQGTGCGAAMRSMCIGLR
;
A
#
# COMPACT_ATOMS: atom_id res chain seq x y z
N MET A 1 -14.71 6.22 -26.54
CA MET A 1 -13.93 7.03 -25.57
C MET A 1 -13.04 7.97 -26.38
N SER A 2 -13.26 9.29 -26.36
CA SER A 2 -12.54 10.20 -27.28
C SER A 2 -11.10 10.47 -26.81
N LEU A 3 -10.14 10.48 -27.75
CA LEU A 3 -8.72 10.84 -27.52
C LEU A 3 -8.55 12.20 -26.79
N GLN A 4 -9.54 13.08 -26.93
CA GLN A 4 -9.59 14.38 -26.26
C GLN A 4 -9.68 14.26 -24.74
N ARG A 5 -10.29 13.21 -24.17
CA ARG A 5 -10.22 12.99 -22.71
C ARG A 5 -8.81 12.62 -22.27
N VAL A 6 -8.11 11.77 -23.03
CA VAL A 6 -6.77 11.29 -22.67
C VAL A 6 -5.77 12.45 -22.61
N LEU A 7 -5.82 13.39 -23.57
CA LEU A 7 -4.88 14.51 -23.62
C LEU A 7 -5.10 15.56 -22.51
N THR A 8 -6.34 15.80 -22.06
CA THR A 8 -6.61 16.79 -21.00
C THR A 8 -6.12 16.35 -19.62
N TYR A 9 -5.96 15.04 -19.37
CA TYR A 9 -5.48 14.50 -18.10
C TYR A 9 -3.96 14.32 -18.03
N LEU A 10 -3.24 14.33 -19.17
CA LEU A 10 -1.80 14.08 -19.22
C LEU A 10 -0.92 15.32 -18.89
N CYS A 11 -1.52 16.48 -18.61
CA CYS A 11 -0.78 17.74 -18.51
C CYS A 11 -0.94 18.48 -17.16
N ARG A 12 -1.59 17.87 -16.16
CA ARG A 12 -1.67 18.48 -14.81
C ARG A 12 -0.72 17.76 -13.85
N PRO A 13 0.21 18.48 -13.19
CA PRO A 13 1.04 17.87 -12.17
C PRO A 13 0.16 17.36 -11.02
N ALA A 14 0.54 16.21 -10.45
CA ALA A 14 -0.10 15.71 -9.24
C ALA A 14 0.09 16.72 -8.10
N THR A 15 -0.91 16.83 -7.23
CA THR A 15 -0.93 17.78 -6.10
C THR A 15 -0.91 16.98 -4.81
N LEU A 16 -0.58 17.60 -3.68
CA LEU A 16 -0.65 16.93 -2.38
C LEU A 16 -2.01 16.25 -2.13
N GLU A 17 -3.11 16.89 -2.55
CA GLU A 17 -4.45 16.32 -2.43
C GLU A 17 -4.65 15.09 -3.32
N HIS A 18 -4.03 15.02 -4.50
CA HIS A 18 -4.04 13.80 -5.32
C HIS A 18 -3.32 12.64 -4.62
N TYR A 19 -2.19 12.89 -3.95
CA TYR A 19 -1.45 11.86 -3.20
C TYR A 19 -2.22 11.37 -1.99
N LYS A 20 -2.78 12.30 -1.20
CA LYS A 20 -3.64 11.97 -0.05
C LYS A 20 -4.85 11.16 -0.50
N ALA A 21 -5.54 11.62 -1.54
CA ALA A 21 -6.70 10.92 -2.07
C ALA A 21 -6.33 9.52 -2.58
N ALA A 22 -5.19 9.35 -3.26
CA ALA A 22 -4.74 8.03 -3.73
C ALA A 22 -4.56 7.04 -2.57
N MET A 23 -3.88 7.43 -1.49
CA MET A 23 -3.68 6.56 -0.33
C MET A 23 -4.98 6.31 0.44
N VAL A 24 -5.75 7.35 0.74
CA VAL A 24 -6.98 7.26 1.56
C VAL A 24 -8.09 6.50 0.82
N LEU A 25 -8.29 6.77 -0.48
CA LEU A 25 -9.33 6.09 -1.24
C LEU A 25 -8.97 4.64 -1.57
N SER A 26 -7.66 4.31 -1.67
CA SER A 26 -7.22 2.91 -1.72
C SER A 26 -7.67 2.16 -0.46
N GLY A 27 -7.38 2.71 0.72
CA GLY A 27 -7.78 2.10 1.99
C GLY A 27 -9.29 2.07 2.23
N ALA A 28 -10.01 3.13 1.83
CA ALA A 28 -11.48 3.13 1.91
C ALA A 28 -12.12 2.10 0.96
N GLY A 29 -11.55 1.92 -0.24
CA GLY A 29 -12.00 0.93 -1.20
C GLY A 29 -11.78 -0.51 -0.71
N ASP A 30 -10.59 -0.78 -0.16
CA ASP A 30 -10.28 -2.03 0.55
C ASP A 30 -11.31 -2.30 1.65
N ALA A 31 -11.40 -1.44 2.66
CA ALA A 31 -12.30 -1.66 3.80
C ALA A 31 -13.77 -1.85 3.38
N LEU A 32 -14.23 -1.11 2.37
CA LEU A 32 -15.57 -1.27 1.80
C LEU A 32 -15.75 -2.64 1.14
N GLY A 33 -14.81 -3.08 0.31
CA GLY A 33 -14.87 -4.38 -0.37
C GLY A 33 -14.68 -5.56 0.58
N TYR A 34 -13.88 -5.37 1.62
CA TYR A 34 -13.60 -6.37 2.65
C TYR A 34 -14.80 -6.59 3.57
N ARG A 35 -15.30 -5.50 4.16
CA ARG A 35 -16.38 -5.48 5.17
C ARG A 35 -16.22 -6.59 6.21
N ASN A 36 -15.05 -6.63 6.85
CA ASN A 36 -14.70 -7.66 7.82
C ASN A 36 -14.97 -9.09 7.30
N LYS A 37 -14.51 -9.38 6.07
CA LYS A 37 -14.65 -10.65 5.34
C LYS A 37 -16.05 -10.97 4.79
N LEU A 38 -17.07 -10.20 5.15
CA LEU A 38 -18.46 -10.51 4.77
C LEU A 38 -18.69 -10.38 3.26
N TRP A 39 -18.01 -9.45 2.61
CA TRP A 39 -18.18 -9.19 1.18
C TRP A 39 -17.06 -9.79 0.33
N GLU A 40 -15.84 -9.85 0.83
CA GLU A 40 -14.70 -10.44 0.13
C GLU A 40 -14.95 -11.91 -0.28
N TYR A 41 -15.55 -12.71 0.62
CA TYR A 41 -15.85 -14.13 0.36
C TYR A 41 -17.27 -14.38 -0.13
N ASN A 42 -18.01 -13.32 -0.47
CA ASN A 42 -19.32 -13.46 -1.09
C ASN A 42 -19.18 -13.38 -2.61
N GLU A 43 -19.24 -14.53 -3.27
CA GLU A 43 -19.12 -14.62 -4.73
C GLU A 43 -20.36 -14.10 -5.49
N SER A 44 -21.43 -13.72 -4.78
CA SER A 44 -22.65 -13.18 -5.38
C SER A 44 -22.66 -11.65 -5.38
N GLY A 45 -22.18 -11.06 -6.47
CA GLY A 45 -22.33 -9.63 -6.73
C GLY A 45 -23.77 -9.11 -6.54
N PRO A 46 -24.82 -9.79 -7.04
CA PRO A 46 -26.21 -9.37 -6.78
C PRO A 46 -26.58 -9.32 -5.28
N ALA A 47 -26.09 -10.26 -4.46
CA ALA A 47 -26.35 -10.27 -3.03
C ALA A 47 -25.66 -9.09 -2.33
N ILE A 48 -24.38 -8.83 -2.64
CA ILE A 48 -23.65 -7.66 -2.13
C ILE A 48 -24.39 -6.37 -2.50
N HIS A 49 -24.80 -6.23 -3.76
CA HIS A 49 -25.53 -5.04 -4.22
C HIS A 49 -26.90 -4.89 -3.57
N GLN A 50 -27.55 -5.98 -3.18
CA GLN A 50 -28.80 -5.94 -2.43
C GLN A 50 -28.57 -5.43 -1.00
N GLU A 51 -27.54 -5.93 -0.32
CA GLU A 51 -27.18 -5.45 1.02
C GLU A 51 -26.73 -3.98 1.01
N VAL A 52 -25.98 -3.54 -0.03
CA VAL A 52 -25.64 -2.12 -0.21
C VAL A 52 -26.91 -1.26 -0.28
N LYS A 53 -27.99 -1.71 -0.92
CA LYS A 53 -29.27 -0.98 -0.95
C LYS A 53 -29.93 -0.96 0.42
N GLU A 54 -29.88 -2.07 1.16
CA GLU A 54 -30.44 -2.18 2.52
C GLU A 54 -29.70 -1.28 3.52
N LEU A 55 -28.39 -1.08 3.32
CA LEU A 55 -27.59 -0.09 4.04
C LEU A 55 -27.85 1.36 3.61
N GLY A 56 -28.83 1.62 2.74
CA GLY A 56 -29.20 2.94 2.25
C GLY A 56 -28.42 3.41 1.02
N GLY A 57 -27.64 2.54 0.39
CA GLY A 57 -26.79 2.85 -0.76
C GLY A 57 -25.41 3.38 -0.37
N LEU A 58 -24.45 3.33 -1.32
CA LEU A 58 -23.03 3.60 -1.07
C LEU A 58 -22.75 4.94 -0.35
N ARG A 59 -23.50 5.99 -0.66
CA ARG A 59 -23.32 7.33 -0.04
C ARG A 59 -23.67 7.36 1.45
N ASN A 60 -24.42 6.37 1.94
CA ASN A 60 -24.87 6.28 3.33
C ASN A 60 -24.06 5.26 4.15
N ILE A 61 -23.04 4.63 3.54
CA ILE A 61 -22.13 3.74 4.26
C ILE A 61 -21.03 4.58 4.91
N SER A 62 -20.92 4.49 6.25
CA SER A 62 -19.73 4.92 7.00
C SER A 62 -18.77 3.75 7.12
N VAL A 63 -17.57 3.89 6.54
CA VAL A 63 -16.50 2.88 6.62
C VAL A 63 -15.73 3.12 7.92
N GLU A 64 -16.14 2.43 8.98
CA GLU A 64 -15.59 2.59 10.33
C GLU A 64 -15.45 1.26 11.09
N LEU A 65 -14.52 1.23 12.04
CA LEU A 65 -14.37 0.12 12.97
C LEU A 65 -15.60 0.00 13.89
N PRO A 66 -15.96 -1.22 14.31
CA PRO A 66 -15.26 -2.49 14.04
C PRO A 66 -15.71 -3.20 12.75
N HIS A 67 -16.72 -2.68 12.05
CA HIS A 67 -17.39 -3.40 10.97
C HIS A 67 -16.66 -3.32 9.62
N TRP A 68 -15.87 -2.27 9.43
CA TRP A 68 -15.15 -2.01 8.18
C TRP A 68 -13.64 -1.78 8.44
N PRO A 69 -12.92 -2.78 8.99
CA PRO A 69 -11.47 -2.72 9.02
C PRO A 69 -10.93 -2.81 7.59
N VAL A 70 -9.72 -2.28 7.38
CA VAL A 70 -8.94 -2.55 6.16
C VAL A 70 -8.36 -3.97 6.19
N SER A 71 -8.15 -4.60 5.03
CA SER A 71 -7.55 -5.92 4.88
C SER A 71 -6.00 -5.86 4.90
N ASP A 72 -5.36 -6.97 4.53
CA ASP A 72 -3.93 -7.03 4.27
C ASP A 72 -3.47 -6.15 3.09
N ASP A 73 -4.35 -5.82 2.14
CA ASP A 73 -4.09 -4.91 1.03
C ASP A 73 -3.54 -3.57 1.54
N THR A 74 -4.31 -2.88 2.39
CA THR A 74 -3.89 -1.57 2.91
C THR A 74 -2.70 -1.68 3.85
N VAL A 75 -2.64 -2.70 4.71
CA VAL A 75 -1.50 -2.88 5.63
C VAL A 75 -0.19 -3.00 4.84
N LEU A 76 -0.18 -3.83 3.79
CA LEU A 76 1.02 -4.02 2.99
C LEU A 76 1.28 -2.86 2.02
N HIS A 77 0.25 -2.17 1.52
CA HIS A 77 0.41 -0.95 0.73
C HIS A 77 1.02 0.20 1.54
N LEU A 78 0.62 0.34 2.81
CA LEU A 78 1.24 1.26 3.77
C LEU A 78 2.70 0.86 4.05
N ALA A 79 2.98 -0.42 4.26
CA ALA A 79 4.34 -0.91 4.44
C ALA A 79 5.26 -0.52 3.26
N THR A 80 4.76 -0.65 2.01
CA THR A 80 5.50 -0.17 0.83
C THR A 80 5.69 1.35 0.86
N ALA A 81 4.64 2.11 1.15
CA ALA A 81 4.69 3.58 1.18
C ALA A 81 5.66 4.11 2.25
N GLU A 82 5.67 3.51 3.44
CA GLU A 82 6.59 3.84 4.52
C GLU A 82 8.04 3.53 4.14
N GLY A 83 8.30 2.39 3.50
CA GLY A 83 9.63 2.04 3.03
C GLY A 83 10.15 3.04 1.98
N LEU A 84 9.28 3.46 1.05
CA LEU A 84 9.58 4.47 0.03
C LEU A 84 9.79 5.88 0.59
N ALA A 85 9.14 6.20 1.71
CA ALA A 85 9.21 7.52 2.36
C ALA A 85 10.45 7.71 3.25
N THR A 86 11.37 6.74 3.30
CA THR A 86 12.57 6.83 4.15
C THR A 86 13.59 7.83 3.62
N GLY A 87 13.51 9.07 4.08
CA GLY A 87 14.54 10.09 3.95
C GLY A 87 15.15 10.41 5.30
N GLU A 88 16.41 10.05 5.53
CA GLU A 88 17.12 10.51 6.72
C GLU A 88 17.42 12.00 6.58
N VAL A 89 16.87 12.82 7.47
CA VAL A 89 17.49 14.12 7.75
C VAL A 89 18.74 13.84 8.59
N LYS A 90 19.86 13.53 7.93
CA LYS A 90 21.16 13.59 8.61
C LYS A 90 21.47 15.05 8.90
N MET A 91 21.06 15.52 10.07
CA MET A 91 21.62 16.75 10.64
C MET A 91 23.09 16.46 10.95
N LYS A 92 23.99 16.72 10.00
CA LYS A 92 25.39 16.93 10.36
C LYS A 92 25.48 18.31 10.96
N GLU A 93 25.77 18.36 12.26
CA GLU A 93 25.89 19.60 13.04
C GLU A 93 27.02 20.49 12.48
N ASP A 94 26.64 21.50 11.71
CA ASP A 94 27.37 22.77 11.63
C ASP A 94 26.32 23.91 11.63
N PRO A 95 26.09 24.58 12.77
CA PRO A 95 25.06 25.61 12.91
C PRO A 95 25.34 26.90 12.14
N PHE A 96 26.50 27.02 11.46
CA PHE A 96 26.90 28.23 10.74
C PHE A 96 27.13 28.04 9.24
N ASN A 97 27.04 26.82 8.69
CA ASN A 97 27.30 26.56 7.27
C ASN A 97 26.14 25.85 6.55
N LEU A 98 25.24 26.64 5.95
CA LEU A 98 24.10 26.14 5.16
C LEU A 98 24.49 25.62 3.76
N SER A 99 25.74 25.80 3.32
CA SER A 99 26.19 25.36 1.98
C SER A 99 26.50 23.86 1.89
N HIS A 100 26.57 23.16 3.03
CA HIS A 100 26.72 21.71 3.11
C HIS A 100 25.42 20.97 3.48
N LEU A 101 24.28 21.68 3.60
CA LEU A 101 22.96 21.04 3.62
C LEU A 101 22.66 20.47 2.24
N ASN A 102 23.26 19.32 1.94
CA ASN A 102 22.64 18.36 1.05
C ASN A 102 21.46 17.80 1.83
N PHE A 103 20.30 18.44 1.71
CA PHE A 103 19.05 17.77 2.04
C PHE A 103 18.98 16.58 1.09
N SER A 104 19.39 15.41 1.57
CA SER A 104 19.13 14.15 0.89
C SER A 104 17.63 13.87 1.00
N LEU A 105 16.81 14.67 0.30
CA LEU A 105 15.40 14.39 0.02
C LEU A 105 15.26 13.10 -0.79
N LEU A 106 16.37 12.66 -1.38
CA LEU A 106 16.54 11.36 -1.98
C LEU A 106 16.58 10.36 -0.83
N GLY A 107 15.42 9.80 -0.52
CA GLY A 107 15.31 8.63 0.35
C GLY A 107 16.17 7.47 -0.13
N LYS A 108 16.16 6.36 0.62
CA LYS A 108 16.93 5.16 0.26
C LYS A 108 16.66 4.76 -1.20
N THR A 109 17.68 4.29 -1.90
CA THR A 109 17.58 3.78 -3.28
C THR A 109 18.31 2.44 -3.41
N GLY A 110 18.17 1.78 -4.56
CA GLY A 110 18.86 0.51 -4.83
C GLY A 110 18.53 -0.57 -3.78
N GLU A 111 19.52 -1.35 -3.39
CA GLU A 111 19.32 -2.47 -2.45
C GLU A 111 18.98 -2.01 -1.03
N GLU A 112 19.45 -0.83 -0.59
CA GLU A 112 19.07 -0.28 0.72
C GLU A 112 17.57 -0.03 0.84
N LEU A 113 16.95 0.45 -0.24
CA LEU A 113 15.49 0.61 -0.31
C LEU A 113 14.77 -0.73 -0.29
N LEU A 114 15.29 -1.72 -1.03
CA LEU A 114 14.70 -3.06 -1.06
C LEU A 114 14.74 -3.71 0.32
N HIS A 115 15.84 -3.54 1.07
CA HIS A 115 15.93 -3.97 2.46
C HIS A 115 14.95 -3.25 3.38
N GLU A 116 14.78 -1.93 3.22
CA GLU A 116 13.80 -1.18 4.01
C GLU A 116 12.38 -1.67 3.73
N VAL A 117 11.98 -1.78 2.46
CA VAL A 117 10.65 -2.28 2.08
C VAL A 117 10.43 -3.71 2.60
N ALA A 118 11.46 -4.57 2.52
CA ALA A 118 11.39 -5.92 3.08
C ALA A 118 11.18 -5.90 4.60
N ALA A 119 11.86 -5.02 5.33
CA ALA A 119 11.66 -4.84 6.78
C ALA A 119 10.24 -4.37 7.10
N ARG A 120 9.69 -3.44 6.31
CA ARG A 120 8.31 -2.97 6.48
C ARG A 120 7.28 -4.07 6.23
N TYR A 121 7.50 -4.95 5.25
CA TYR A 121 6.61 -6.10 5.04
C TYR A 121 6.65 -7.08 6.21
N VAL A 122 7.83 -7.39 6.75
CA VAL A 122 7.96 -8.24 7.94
C VAL A 122 7.25 -7.62 9.14
N GLU A 123 7.38 -6.30 9.34
CA GLU A 123 6.67 -5.59 10.41
C GLU A 123 5.15 -5.59 10.19
N GLY A 124 4.70 -5.28 8.97
CA GLY A 124 3.27 -5.24 8.62
C GLY A 124 2.57 -6.58 8.83
N MET A 125 3.27 -7.71 8.64
CA MET A 125 2.70 -9.04 8.91
C MET A 125 2.32 -9.28 10.38
N LYS A 126 2.78 -8.44 11.32
CA LYS A 126 2.35 -8.50 12.73
C LYS A 126 0.95 -7.92 12.96
N ASP A 127 0.44 -7.10 12.03
CA ASP A 127 -0.89 -6.49 12.06
C ASP A 127 -1.86 -7.20 11.11
N MET A 128 -1.86 -8.54 11.11
CA MET A 128 -2.70 -9.33 10.19
C MET A 128 -3.91 -9.99 10.87
N ASP A 129 -4.09 -9.81 12.18
CA ASP A 129 -5.21 -10.39 12.90
C ASP A 129 -6.53 -9.86 12.34
N GLY A 130 -7.39 -10.77 11.93
CA GLY A 130 -8.68 -10.43 11.31
C GLY A 130 -8.59 -9.72 9.97
N ARG A 131 -7.45 -9.74 9.25
CA ARG A 131 -7.25 -9.06 7.95
C ARG A 131 -7.09 -9.98 6.73
N ALA A 132 -7.09 -11.29 6.97
CA ALA A 132 -7.10 -12.35 5.97
C ALA A 132 -5.99 -12.31 4.89
N PRO A 133 -4.70 -12.23 5.29
CA PRO A 133 -3.61 -12.21 4.33
C PRO A 133 -3.56 -13.43 3.40
N GLY A 134 -3.32 -13.18 2.12
CA GLY A 134 -3.20 -14.24 1.12
C GLY A 134 -2.01 -15.19 1.36
N PRO A 135 -2.12 -16.50 1.01
CA PRO A 135 -1.09 -17.50 1.31
C PRO A 135 0.26 -17.21 0.64
N SER A 136 0.27 -16.71 -0.59
CA SER A 136 1.50 -16.33 -1.29
C SER A 136 2.20 -15.13 -0.62
N SER A 137 1.43 -14.18 -0.05
CA SER A 137 1.97 -13.05 0.71
C SER A 137 2.60 -13.53 2.02
N ILE A 138 1.90 -14.37 2.79
CA ILE A 138 2.43 -14.95 4.03
C ILE A 138 3.73 -15.69 3.75
N TRP A 139 3.71 -16.61 2.79
CA TRP A 139 4.88 -17.39 2.43
C TRP A 139 6.03 -16.49 1.97
N GLY A 140 5.79 -15.58 1.02
CA GLY A 140 6.82 -14.71 0.47
C GLY A 140 7.47 -13.82 1.52
N VAL A 141 6.69 -13.22 2.43
CA VAL A 141 7.24 -12.35 3.50
C VAL A 141 8.01 -13.17 4.53
N SER A 142 7.60 -14.40 4.85
CA SER A 142 8.34 -15.28 5.77
C SER A 142 9.73 -15.69 5.26
N GLN A 143 10.02 -15.52 3.96
CA GLN A 143 11.34 -15.80 3.40
C GLN A 143 12.31 -14.62 3.54
N LEU A 144 11.82 -13.43 3.87
CA LEU A 144 12.63 -12.21 3.91
C LEU A 144 13.55 -12.19 5.13
N LYS A 145 14.77 -11.69 4.92
CA LYS A 145 15.81 -11.48 5.95
C LYS A 145 16.42 -10.09 5.82
N PRO A 146 15.68 -9.02 6.17
CA PRO A 146 16.18 -7.65 6.04
C PRO A 146 17.50 -7.46 6.81
N GLY A 147 18.50 -6.85 6.16
CA GLY A 147 19.84 -6.64 6.72
C GLY A 147 20.88 -7.71 6.35
N GLU A 148 20.48 -8.87 5.84
CA GLU A 148 21.40 -9.87 5.25
C GLU A 148 21.60 -9.61 3.75
N GLU A 149 22.79 -9.83 3.19
CA GLU A 149 23.04 -9.65 1.75
C GLU A 149 22.02 -10.42 0.89
N GLY A 150 21.28 -9.70 0.04
CA GLY A 150 20.23 -10.30 -0.80
C GLY A 150 18.99 -10.78 -0.06
N GLY A 151 18.85 -10.51 1.24
CA GLY A 151 17.74 -10.96 2.08
C GLY A 151 16.35 -10.40 1.74
N PHE A 152 16.24 -9.51 0.75
CA PHE A 152 14.96 -9.09 0.15
C PHE A 152 14.49 -10.01 -1.00
N ARG A 153 15.32 -10.98 -1.42
CA ARG A 153 15.02 -11.89 -2.52
C ARG A 153 14.24 -13.10 -2.03
N VAL A 154 13.28 -13.54 -2.83
CA VAL A 154 12.49 -14.75 -2.60
C VAL A 154 12.71 -15.70 -3.78
N PRO A 155 12.89 -17.02 -3.56
CA PRO A 155 13.00 -18.00 -4.64
C PRO A 155 11.77 -18.00 -5.56
N TYR A 156 11.96 -18.41 -6.82
CA TYR A 156 10.84 -18.67 -7.72
C TYR A 156 9.89 -19.72 -7.12
N ASN A 157 8.59 -19.49 -7.27
CA ASN A 157 7.52 -20.38 -6.85
C ASN A 157 6.44 -20.35 -7.94
N ASP A 158 6.16 -21.50 -8.55
CA ASP A 158 5.18 -21.63 -9.63
C ASP A 158 3.72 -21.45 -9.15
N GLN A 159 3.49 -21.52 -7.84
CA GLN A 159 2.23 -21.17 -7.19
C GLN A 159 2.20 -19.72 -6.68
N GLY A 160 3.25 -18.94 -6.92
CA GLY A 160 3.38 -17.53 -6.53
C GLY A 160 2.57 -16.57 -7.41
N THR A 161 1.32 -16.91 -7.75
CA THR A 161 0.52 -16.26 -8.79
C THR A 161 -0.58 -15.32 -8.26
N GLY A 162 -0.70 -15.18 -6.94
CA GLY A 162 -1.73 -14.33 -6.31
C GLY A 162 -1.53 -12.82 -6.52
N CYS A 163 -2.56 -12.03 -6.22
CA CYS A 163 -2.57 -10.56 -6.37
C CYS A 163 -1.73 -9.81 -5.34
N GLY A 164 -1.19 -10.49 -4.31
CA GLY A 164 -0.54 -9.88 -3.15
C GLY A 164 0.58 -8.89 -3.45
N ALA A 165 1.32 -9.08 -4.55
CA ALA A 165 2.33 -8.12 -5.00
C ALA A 165 1.71 -6.88 -5.66
N ALA A 166 0.65 -7.07 -6.45
CA ALA A 166 -0.02 -5.99 -7.17
C ALA A 166 -0.73 -5.02 -6.22
N MET A 167 -1.47 -5.53 -5.23
CA MET A 167 -2.29 -4.74 -4.30
C MET A 167 -1.49 -3.78 -3.40
N ARG A 168 -0.16 -3.92 -3.35
CA ARG A 168 0.73 -3.08 -2.52
C ARG A 168 1.72 -2.24 -3.33
N SER A 169 1.63 -2.25 -4.66
CA SER A 169 2.65 -1.62 -5.53
C SER A 169 2.26 -0.22 -6.01
N MET A 170 1.04 0.25 -5.76
CA MET A 170 0.53 1.50 -6.36
C MET A 170 1.33 2.73 -5.93
N CYS A 171 1.80 2.79 -4.68
CA CYS A 171 2.57 3.93 -4.16
C CYS A 171 3.98 4.03 -4.76
N ILE A 172 4.47 2.99 -5.42
CA ILE A 172 5.74 3.04 -6.17
C ILE A 172 5.63 4.07 -7.30
N GLY A 173 4.49 4.13 -8.00
CA GLY A 173 4.25 5.11 -9.07
C GLY A 173 3.97 6.53 -8.57
N LEU A 174 3.78 6.70 -7.26
CA LEU A 174 3.65 8.03 -6.64
C LEU A 174 5.02 8.62 -6.28
N ARG A 175 6.04 7.79 -6.03
CA ARG A 175 7.37 8.19 -5.56
C ARG A 175 8.22 8.85 -6.65
#